data_AF-A0A0N4V040-F1
#
_entry.id   AF-A0A0N4V040-F1
#
_cell.length_a   1.000
_cell.length_b   1.000
_cell.length_c   1.000
_cell.angle_alpha   90.00
_cell.angle_beta   90.00
_cell.angle_gamma   90.00
#
_symmetry.space_group_name_H-M   'P 1'
#
loop_
_entity.id
_entity.type
_entity.pdbx_description
1 polymer ?
#
loop_
_entity_poly.entity_id
_entity_poly.type
_entity_poly.pdbx_seq_one_letter_code
_entity_poly.pdbx_strand_id
1 'polypeptide(L)'
;NYGDFFNQYCSCRQNCIWKTLDNHLASVEDGSVLQFYGKWPFLSYSLPFLSFIPMQEPASVIFSVLNLFTTLYLYKGACQFFMRNVWRTYAGIGIFAWLSSTAFHWSDFWLTEYLDYFSAYAVIMFAFFTSVSLVIVPLHRLRFITLWYLFDFPPLMWVFDSHSLFHLATVPVPLFLLRFIQLENNSDLVNSREYAKMA
;
A
#
# COMPACT_ATOMS: atom_id res chain seq x y z
N ASN A 1 28.73 18.29 -12.06
CA ASN A 1 27.62 17.62 -12.75
C ASN A 1 26.42 17.56 -11.81
N TYR A 2 25.24 18.03 -12.24
CA TYR A 2 24.06 18.04 -11.35
C TYR A 2 23.64 16.63 -10.88
N GLY A 3 23.85 15.60 -11.70
CA GLY A 3 23.53 14.20 -11.34
C GLY A 3 24.31 13.67 -10.13
N ASP A 4 25.59 14.00 -9.99
CA ASP A 4 26.42 13.56 -8.86
C ASP A 4 25.98 14.21 -7.54
N PHE A 5 25.54 15.46 -7.61
CA PHE A 5 25.01 16.18 -6.45
C PHE A 5 23.72 15.55 -5.92
N PHE A 6 22.78 15.22 -6.83
CA PHE A 6 21.54 14.54 -6.44
C PHE A 6 21.79 13.14 -5.88
N ASN A 7 22.70 12.37 -6.49
CA ASN A 7 23.08 11.05 -5.98
C ASN A 7 23.61 11.16 -4.54
N GLN A 8 24.55 12.07 -4.29
CA GLN A 8 25.12 12.27 -2.96
C GLN A 8 24.06 12.69 -1.95
N TYR A 9 23.14 13.60 -2.31
CA TYR A 9 22.06 14.04 -1.43
C TYR A 9 21.08 12.90 -1.10
N CYS A 10 20.62 12.16 -2.10
CA CYS A 10 19.64 11.08 -1.94
C CYS A 10 20.21 9.82 -1.29
N SER A 11 21.52 9.56 -1.42
CA SER A 11 22.21 8.40 -0.82
C SER A 11 22.81 8.68 0.57
N CYS A 12 23.04 9.95 0.93
CA CYS A 12 23.70 10.34 2.19
C CYS A 12 23.01 9.73 3.42
N ARG A 13 21.67 9.83 3.49
CA ARG A 13 20.89 9.28 4.62
C ARG A 13 21.09 7.77 4.73
N GLN A 14 20.98 7.03 3.62
CA GLN A 14 21.12 5.59 3.63
C GLN A 14 22.55 5.15 3.97
N ASN A 15 23.56 5.81 3.42
CA ASN A 15 24.96 5.55 3.75
C ASN A 15 25.26 5.80 5.25
N CYS A 16 24.65 6.83 5.83
CA CYS A 16 24.79 7.14 7.26
C CYS A 16 24.12 6.08 8.15
N ILE A 17 22.92 5.63 7.78
CA ILE A 17 22.19 4.55 8.46
C ILE A 17 23.03 3.28 8.48
N TRP A 18 23.51 2.84 7.31
CA TRP A 18 24.32 1.62 7.17
C TRP A 18 25.63 1.70 7.95
N LYS A 19 26.37 2.81 7.83
CA LYS A 19 27.61 3.01 8.59
C LYS A 19 27.38 2.98 10.11
N THR A 20 26.28 3.55 10.58
CA THR A 20 25.94 3.55 12.00
C THR A 20 25.55 2.15 12.47
N LEU A 21 24.77 1.43 11.66
CA LEU A 21 24.38 0.06 11.94
C LEU A 21 25.60 -0.88 12.00
N ASP A 22 26.52 -0.79 11.05
CA ASP A 22 27.73 -1.62 11.00
C ASP A 22 28.57 -1.44 12.28
N ASN A 23 28.73 -0.20 12.74
CA ASN A 23 29.43 0.09 13.99
C ASN A 23 28.70 -0.47 15.21
N HIS A 24 27.36 -0.45 15.21
CA HIS A 24 26.55 -0.97 16.30
C HIS A 24 26.59 -2.50 16.37
N LEU A 25 26.39 -3.18 15.24
CA LEU A 25 26.47 -4.64 15.15
C LEU A 25 27.87 -5.16 15.50
N ALA A 26 28.91 -4.36 15.25
CA ALA A 26 30.26 -4.68 15.70
C ALA A 26 30.47 -4.52 17.22
N SER A 27 29.61 -3.75 17.91
CA SER A 27 29.74 -3.47 19.35
C SER A 27 28.80 -4.28 20.24
N VAL A 28 27.83 -5.01 19.70
CA VAL A 28 26.81 -5.73 20.48
C VAL A 28 26.79 -7.21 20.11
N GLU A 29 26.77 -8.09 21.11
CA GLU A 29 26.78 -9.56 20.92
C GLU A 29 25.40 -10.15 20.56
N ASP A 30 24.30 -9.49 20.93
CA ASP A 30 22.94 -9.99 20.70
C ASP A 30 22.45 -9.84 19.25
N GLY A 31 23.20 -9.13 18.41
CA GLY A 31 22.85 -8.86 17.02
C GLY A 31 21.59 -7.99 16.85
N SER A 32 21.21 -7.23 17.87
CA SER A 32 20.08 -6.32 17.81
C SER A 32 20.29 -5.25 16.72
N VAL A 33 19.29 -5.09 15.88
CA VAL A 33 19.31 -4.11 14.79
C VAL A 33 18.65 -2.82 15.29
N LEU A 34 19.26 -1.67 15.00
CA LEU A 34 18.71 -0.37 15.35
C LEU A 34 17.63 0.08 14.35
N GLN A 35 16.55 0.65 14.87
CA GLN A 35 15.62 1.44 14.08
C GLN A 35 16.08 2.90 14.02
N PHE A 36 15.94 3.52 12.85
CA PHE A 36 16.26 4.92 12.60
C PHE A 36 14.96 5.65 12.24
N TYR A 37 14.52 6.58 13.09
CA TYR A 37 13.22 7.26 12.93
C TYR A 37 12.03 6.29 12.87
N GLY A 38 12.10 5.17 13.60
CA GLY A 38 11.08 4.13 13.57
C GLY A 38 11.06 3.29 12.29
N LYS A 39 12.06 3.44 11.41
CA LYS A 39 12.25 2.62 10.22
C LYS A 39 13.45 1.70 10.36
N TRP A 40 13.37 0.57 9.69
CA TRP A 40 14.50 -0.35 9.59
C TRP A 40 15.49 0.07 8.50
N PRO A 41 16.75 -0.38 8.56
CA PRO A 41 17.72 -0.20 7.46
C PRO A 41 17.33 -1.04 6.24
N PHE A 42 17.32 -0.46 5.05
CA PHE A 42 17.00 -1.15 3.80
C PHE A 42 18.15 -1.09 2.79
N LEU A 43 18.25 -2.14 1.96
CA LEU A 43 19.17 -2.14 0.84
C LEU A 43 18.63 -1.22 -0.26
N SER A 44 19.34 -0.12 -0.51
CA SER A 44 18.99 0.79 -1.61
C SER A 44 19.46 0.25 -2.95
N TYR A 45 18.65 0.39 -4.00
CA TYR A 45 18.98 -0.06 -5.35
C TYR A 45 18.89 1.09 -6.37
N SER A 46 19.96 1.29 -7.14
CA SER A 46 20.01 2.31 -8.19
C SER A 46 19.77 1.70 -9.56
N LEU A 47 18.78 2.22 -10.29
CA LEU A 47 18.55 1.80 -11.67
C LEU A 47 19.60 2.39 -12.62
N PRO A 48 20.03 1.67 -13.67
CA PRO A 48 21.06 2.15 -14.61
C PRO A 48 20.72 3.50 -15.26
N PHE A 49 19.43 3.75 -15.51
CA PHE A 49 18.92 4.96 -16.15
C PHE A 49 18.48 6.06 -15.17
N LEU A 50 18.43 5.77 -13.87
CA LEU A 50 18.02 6.70 -12.81
C LEU A 50 18.97 6.60 -11.61
N SER A 51 20.27 6.55 -11.88
CA SER A 51 21.31 6.30 -10.88
C SER A 51 21.46 7.41 -9.84
N PHE A 52 20.95 8.61 -10.13
CA PHE A 52 20.99 9.77 -9.25
C PHE A 52 19.87 9.77 -8.18
N ILE A 53 18.87 8.90 -8.29
CA ILE A 53 17.81 8.72 -7.29
C ILE A 53 17.68 7.22 -6.98
N PRO A 54 18.45 6.70 -6.02
CA PRO A 54 18.34 5.30 -5.60
C PRO A 54 16.96 5.02 -5.02
N MET A 55 16.39 3.86 -5.35
CA MET A 55 15.22 3.31 -4.68
C MET A 55 15.60 2.93 -3.26
N GLN A 56 14.95 3.54 -2.28
CA GLN A 56 15.28 3.31 -0.87
C GLN A 56 14.69 2.01 -0.34
N GLU A 57 13.46 1.67 -0.73
CA GLU A 57 12.75 0.47 -0.27
C GLU A 57 12.23 -0.35 -1.47
N PRO A 58 13.07 -1.15 -2.14
CA PRO A 58 12.72 -1.76 -3.42
C PRO A 58 11.49 -2.68 -3.38
N ALA A 59 11.32 -3.46 -2.31
CA ALA A 59 10.15 -4.33 -2.15
C ALA A 59 8.86 -3.51 -2.01
N SER A 60 8.86 -2.51 -1.12
CA SER A 60 7.73 -1.61 -0.91
C SER A 60 7.33 -0.92 -2.22
N VAL A 61 8.29 -0.46 -3.03
CA VAL A 61 8.02 0.12 -4.36
C VAL A 61 7.32 -0.89 -5.28
N ILE A 62 7.84 -2.11 -5.38
CA ILE A 62 7.26 -3.15 -6.26
C ILE A 62 5.84 -3.47 -5.81
N PHE A 63 5.60 -3.64 -4.52
CA PHE A 63 4.29 -3.98 -3.98
C PHE A 63 3.27 -2.84 -4.11
N SER A 64 3.69 -1.58 -3.94
CA SER A 64 2.84 -0.41 -4.20
C SER A 64 2.47 -0.32 -5.70
N VAL A 65 3.39 -0.63 -6.61
CA VAL A 65 3.10 -0.70 -8.04
C VAL A 65 2.11 -1.84 -8.37
N LEU A 66 2.26 -3.01 -7.75
CA LEU A 66 1.30 -4.10 -7.92
C LEU A 66 -0.09 -3.73 -7.42
N ASN A 67 -0.19 -3.07 -6.26
CA ASN A 67 -1.45 -2.53 -5.74
C ASN A 67 -2.07 -1.48 -6.67
N LEU A 68 -1.25 -0.62 -7.27
CA LEU A 68 -1.71 0.33 -8.28
C LEU A 68 -2.35 -0.40 -9.47
N PHE A 69 -1.73 -1.45 -9.98
CA PHE A 69 -2.28 -2.24 -11.09
C PHE A 69 -3.61 -2.91 -10.74
N THR A 70 -3.73 -3.55 -9.57
CA THR A 70 -4.97 -4.20 -9.15
C THR A 70 -6.07 -3.17 -8.86
N THR A 71 -5.73 -2.00 -8.34
CA THR A 71 -6.68 -0.90 -8.11
C THR A 71 -7.15 -0.27 -9.43
N LEU A 72 -6.27 -0.14 -10.44
CA LEU A 72 -6.67 0.26 -11.79
C LEU A 72 -7.64 -0.76 -12.42
N TYR A 73 -7.43 -2.05 -12.18
CA TYR A 73 -8.35 -3.09 -12.62
C TYR A 73 -9.73 -2.96 -11.95
N LEU A 74 -9.76 -2.72 -10.63
CA LEU A 74 -10.99 -2.41 -9.89
C LEU A 74 -11.69 -1.17 -10.46
N TYR A 75 -10.95 -0.07 -10.69
CA TYR A 75 -11.49 1.17 -11.24
C TYR A 75 -12.19 0.95 -12.59
N LYS A 76 -11.58 0.16 -13.47
CA LYS A 76 -12.15 -0.19 -14.79
C LYS A 76 -13.39 -1.09 -14.66
N GLY A 77 -13.35 -2.08 -13.77
CA GLY A 77 -14.48 -2.98 -13.51
C GLY A 77 -15.68 -2.29 -12.88
N ALA A 78 -15.43 -1.30 -12.01
CA ALA A 78 -16.45 -0.59 -11.23
C ALA A 78 -17.55 0.08 -12.05
N CYS A 79 -17.29 0.38 -13.33
CA CYS A 79 -18.27 0.98 -14.25
C CYS A 79 -19.52 0.11 -14.48
N GLN A 80 -19.44 -1.20 -14.23
CA GLN A 80 -20.50 -2.16 -14.53
C GLN A 80 -21.46 -2.42 -13.37
N PHE A 81 -21.23 -1.81 -12.20
CA PHE A 81 -21.94 -2.19 -10.97
C PHE A 81 -22.93 -1.14 -10.46
N PHE A 82 -23.89 -1.61 -9.67
CA PHE A 82 -24.62 -0.77 -8.73
C PHE A 82 -23.63 0.02 -7.84
N MET A 83 -23.96 1.26 -7.51
CA MET A 83 -23.06 2.19 -6.79
C MET A 83 -21.72 2.48 -7.50
N ARG A 84 -21.65 2.40 -8.84
CA ARG A 84 -20.43 2.67 -9.64
C ARG A 84 -19.64 3.91 -9.23
N ASN A 85 -20.33 5.00 -8.86
CA ASN A 85 -19.67 6.24 -8.48
C ASN A 85 -18.88 6.08 -7.17
N VAL A 86 -19.45 5.36 -6.20
CA VAL A 86 -18.79 5.04 -4.92
C VAL A 86 -17.57 4.17 -5.17
N TRP A 87 -17.72 3.09 -5.96
CA TRP A 87 -16.61 2.19 -6.27
C TRP A 87 -15.49 2.84 -7.10
N ARG A 88 -15.83 3.72 -8.06
CA ARG A 88 -14.84 4.50 -8.81
C ARG A 88 -14.15 5.54 -7.96
N THR A 89 -14.84 6.17 -7.01
CA THR A 89 -14.22 7.09 -6.06
C THR A 89 -13.28 6.35 -5.11
N TYR A 90 -13.69 5.19 -4.57
CA TYR A 90 -12.83 4.33 -3.75
C TYR A 90 -11.55 3.96 -4.50
N ALA A 91 -11.69 3.43 -5.71
CA ALA A 91 -10.55 3.05 -6.53
C ALA A 91 -9.71 4.26 -6.98
N GLY A 92 -10.32 5.43 -7.21
CA GLY A 92 -9.61 6.68 -7.53
C GLY A 92 -8.72 7.18 -6.38
N ILE A 93 -9.25 7.15 -5.14
CA ILE A 93 -8.48 7.45 -3.93
C ILE A 93 -7.36 6.43 -3.76
N GLY A 94 -7.64 5.14 -3.99
CA GLY A 94 -6.63 4.08 -3.96
C GLY A 94 -5.52 4.27 -5.01
N ILE A 95 -5.84 4.64 -6.25
CA ILE A 95 -4.85 4.94 -7.30
C ILE A 95 -3.91 6.05 -6.84
N PHE A 96 -4.47 7.13 -6.27
CA PHE A 96 -3.66 8.22 -5.73
C PHE A 96 -2.77 7.73 -4.59
N ALA A 97 -3.31 6.93 -3.67
CA ALA A 97 -2.56 6.39 -2.54
C ALA A 97 -1.38 5.52 -2.98
N TRP A 98 -1.59 4.59 -3.91
CA TRP A 98 -0.51 3.71 -4.38
C TRP A 98 0.55 4.44 -5.20
N LEU A 99 0.17 5.51 -5.93
CA LEU A 99 1.14 6.40 -6.57
C LEU A 99 1.99 7.16 -5.54
N SER A 100 1.36 7.74 -4.52
CA SER A 100 2.05 8.42 -3.41
C SER A 100 2.96 7.48 -2.66
N SER A 101 2.50 6.27 -2.35
CA SER A 101 3.28 5.22 -1.71
C SER A 101 4.48 4.78 -2.53
N THR A 102 4.29 4.58 -3.84
CA THR A 102 5.38 4.26 -4.77
C THR A 102 6.45 5.36 -4.76
N ALA A 103 6.04 6.63 -4.80
CA ALA A 103 6.96 7.77 -4.79
C ALA A 103 7.74 7.88 -3.47
N PHE A 104 7.06 7.69 -2.34
CA PHE A 104 7.66 7.71 -1.01
C PHE A 104 8.70 6.61 -0.81
N HIS A 105 8.36 5.37 -1.15
CA HIS A 105 9.27 4.22 -1.02
C HIS A 105 10.43 4.25 -2.02
N TRP A 106 10.26 4.96 -3.14
CA TRP A 106 11.35 5.25 -4.04
C TRP A 106 12.29 6.28 -3.42
N SER A 107 11.76 7.42 -3.00
CA SER A 107 12.50 8.56 -2.50
C SER A 107 11.82 9.17 -1.28
N ASP A 108 12.34 8.88 -0.10
CA ASP A 108 11.81 9.43 1.15
C ASP A 108 12.25 10.91 1.32
N PHE A 109 11.30 11.83 1.15
CA PHE A 109 11.39 13.21 1.61
C PHE A 109 10.04 13.71 2.11
N TRP A 110 10.06 14.82 2.85
CA TRP A 110 8.89 15.37 3.56
C TRP A 110 7.59 15.36 2.75
N LEU A 111 7.60 15.82 1.50
CA LEU A 111 6.40 15.89 0.67
C LEU A 111 5.85 14.49 0.32
N THR A 112 6.69 13.56 -0.11
CA THR A 112 6.23 12.20 -0.46
C THR A 112 5.70 11.47 0.77
N GLU A 113 6.33 11.68 1.93
CA GLU A 113 5.86 11.15 3.22
C GLU A 113 4.48 11.69 3.59
N TYR A 114 4.29 13.02 3.53
CA TYR A 114 2.98 13.63 3.80
C TYR A 114 1.89 13.14 2.84
N LEU A 115 2.21 13.00 1.56
CA LEU A 115 1.26 12.51 0.55
C LEU A 115 0.87 11.05 0.78
N ASP A 116 1.83 10.19 1.14
CA ASP A 116 1.57 8.78 1.44
C ASP A 116 0.65 8.65 2.67
N TYR A 117 0.97 9.33 3.78
CA TYR A 117 0.14 9.27 4.98
C TYR A 117 -1.25 9.88 4.79
N PHE A 118 -1.35 11.01 4.09
CA PHE A 118 -2.64 11.65 3.84
C PHE A 118 -3.53 10.77 2.95
N SER A 119 -2.96 10.19 1.90
CA SER A 119 -3.71 9.33 0.98
C SER A 119 -4.08 7.98 1.60
N ALA A 120 -3.21 7.39 2.43
CA ALA A 120 -3.54 6.21 3.22
C ALA A 120 -4.71 6.47 4.19
N TYR A 121 -4.71 7.62 4.87
CA TYR A 121 -5.83 8.04 5.71
C TYR A 121 -7.13 8.19 4.90
N ALA A 122 -7.06 8.79 3.71
CA ALA A 122 -8.21 8.92 2.82
C ALA A 122 -8.77 7.55 2.37
N VAL A 123 -7.90 6.58 2.07
CA VAL A 123 -8.31 5.19 1.77
C VAL A 123 -9.06 4.58 2.95
N ILE A 124 -8.54 4.71 4.18
CA ILE A 124 -9.19 4.15 5.38
C ILE A 124 -10.54 4.81 5.64
N MET A 125 -10.63 6.14 5.59
CA MET A 125 -11.88 6.87 5.78
C MET A 125 -12.92 6.51 4.73
N PHE A 126 -12.52 6.41 3.46
CA PHE A 126 -13.44 6.05 2.39
C PHE A 126 -13.81 4.57 2.44
N ALA A 127 -12.89 3.68 2.84
CA ALA A 127 -13.19 2.27 3.09
C ALA A 127 -14.25 2.10 4.19
N PHE A 128 -14.11 2.87 5.27
CA PHE A 128 -15.11 2.91 6.33
C PHE A 128 -16.47 3.39 5.80
N PHE A 129 -16.51 4.48 5.04
CA PHE A 129 -17.72 4.95 4.36
C PHE A 129 -18.35 3.89 3.45
N THR A 130 -17.56 3.21 2.61
CA THR A 130 -18.06 2.13 1.75
C THR A 130 -18.59 0.96 2.57
N SER A 131 -17.92 0.59 3.66
CA SER A 131 -18.36 -0.50 4.53
C SER A 131 -19.70 -0.18 5.19
N VAL A 132 -19.89 1.04 5.71
CA VAL A 132 -21.16 1.49 6.29
C VAL A 132 -22.26 1.52 5.23
N SER A 133 -21.94 2.00 4.02
CA SER A 133 -22.89 2.04 2.90
C SER A 133 -23.36 0.64 2.46
N LEU A 134 -22.57 -0.41 2.71
CA LEU A 134 -22.90 -1.81 2.40
C LEU A 134 -23.54 -2.55 3.59
N VAL A 135 -23.22 -2.18 4.83
CA VAL A 135 -23.64 -2.89 6.06
C VAL A 135 -25.06 -2.56 6.51
N ILE A 136 -25.60 -1.39 6.16
CA ILE A 136 -26.98 -1.03 6.48
C ILE A 136 -27.97 -1.69 5.49
N VAL A 137 -28.18 -3.01 5.59
CA VAL A 137 -29.52 -3.60 5.41
C VAL A 137 -29.85 -4.72 6.42
N PRO A 138 -29.11 -5.84 6.61
CA PRO A 138 -28.82 -6.24 8.00
C PRO A 138 -27.61 -7.21 8.16
N LEU A 139 -26.57 -6.81 8.89
CA LEU A 139 -25.79 -7.67 9.81
C LEU A 139 -25.50 -9.14 9.43
N HIS A 140 -24.85 -9.43 8.31
CA HIS A 140 -24.37 -10.80 8.02
C HIS A 140 -22.88 -11.01 8.36
N ARG A 141 -22.66 -11.22 9.68
CA ARG A 141 -21.59 -12.04 10.30
C ARG A 141 -20.13 -11.62 10.11
N LEU A 142 -19.78 -10.68 10.99
CA LEU A 142 -18.47 -10.32 11.55
C LEU A 142 -17.35 -11.39 11.46
N ARG A 143 -16.18 -10.96 10.99
CA ARG A 143 -14.88 -11.28 11.62
C ARG A 143 -14.00 -10.02 11.61
N PHE A 144 -13.81 -9.42 12.78
CA PHE A 144 -12.71 -8.49 13.03
C PHE A 144 -11.54 -9.30 13.57
N ILE A 145 -10.43 -9.33 12.84
CA ILE A 145 -9.10 -9.46 13.44
C ILE A 145 -8.15 -8.64 12.57
N THR A 146 -7.68 -7.50 13.07
CA THR A 146 -6.44 -6.89 12.60
C THR A 146 -5.41 -6.98 13.73
N LEU A 147 -4.81 -8.17 13.89
CA LEU A 147 -3.64 -8.39 14.75
C LEU A 147 -2.35 -8.19 13.94
N TRP A 148 -2.29 -7.13 13.12
CA TRP A 148 -1.10 -6.88 12.29
C TRP A 148 -0.05 -6.03 13.00
N TYR A 149 -0.47 -5.22 13.99
CA TYR A 149 0.42 -4.40 14.82
C TYR A 149 1.39 -5.20 15.71
N LEU A 150 1.25 -6.52 15.81
CA LEU A 150 2.11 -7.37 16.64
C LEU A 150 3.33 -7.95 15.89
N PHE A 151 3.43 -7.73 14.58
CA PHE A 151 4.49 -8.31 13.74
C PHE A 151 5.39 -7.22 13.14
N ASP A 152 5.87 -6.27 13.95
CA ASP A 152 6.96 -5.38 13.51
C ASP A 152 8.30 -6.12 13.68
N PHE A 153 8.98 -6.42 12.58
CA PHE A 153 10.23 -7.18 12.56
C PHE A 153 11.22 -6.56 11.56
N PRO A 154 12.54 -6.70 11.79
CA PRO A 154 13.57 -6.17 10.89
C PRO A 154 13.53 -6.82 9.51
N PRO A 155 13.89 -6.11 8.44
CA PRO A 155 13.76 -6.59 7.08
C PRO A 155 14.58 -7.85 6.86
N LEU A 156 13.90 -8.92 6.47
CA LEU A 156 14.51 -10.15 6.00
C LEU A 156 15.28 -9.85 4.73
N MET A 157 16.55 -10.25 4.73
CA MET A 157 17.50 -9.99 3.64
C MET A 157 17.65 -8.49 3.30
N TRP A 158 17.31 -7.58 4.22
CA TRP A 158 17.34 -6.13 4.00
C TRP A 158 16.39 -5.63 2.91
N VAL A 159 15.40 -6.47 2.54
CA VAL A 159 14.46 -6.21 1.45
C VAL A 159 13.01 -6.32 1.94
N PHE A 160 12.67 -7.29 2.79
CA PHE A 160 11.26 -7.55 3.18
C PHE A 160 11.03 -7.35 4.68
N ASP A 161 10.28 -6.32 5.05
CA ASP A 161 9.82 -6.04 6.41
C ASP A 161 8.31 -6.23 6.59
N SER A 162 7.81 -5.94 7.80
CA SER A 162 6.38 -5.98 8.13
C SER A 162 5.53 -5.05 7.23
N HIS A 163 6.06 -3.87 6.89
CA HIS A 163 5.36 -2.86 6.11
C HIS A 163 5.27 -3.23 4.62
N SER A 164 6.35 -3.69 4.00
CA SER A 164 6.32 -4.23 2.63
C SER A 164 5.43 -5.46 2.53
N LEU A 165 5.43 -6.35 3.54
CA LEU A 165 4.47 -7.46 3.58
C LEU A 165 3.02 -6.99 3.73
N PHE A 166 2.77 -5.89 4.42
CA PHE A 166 1.45 -5.25 4.44
C PHE A 166 1.03 -4.86 3.02
N HIS A 167 1.89 -4.17 2.27
CA HIS A 167 1.63 -3.84 0.86
C HIS A 167 1.38 -5.09 0.03
N LEU A 168 2.19 -6.15 0.18
CA LEU A 168 2.00 -7.40 -0.56
C LEU A 168 0.64 -8.05 -0.26
N ALA A 169 0.25 -8.11 1.01
CA ALA A 169 -0.98 -8.76 1.42
C ALA A 169 -2.25 -7.97 1.05
N THR A 170 -2.13 -6.65 0.78
CA THR A 170 -3.24 -5.87 0.21
C THR A 170 -3.39 -6.02 -1.30
N VAL A 171 -2.38 -6.52 -2.04
CA VAL A 171 -2.44 -6.74 -3.50
C VAL A 171 -3.70 -7.48 -3.98
N PRO A 172 -4.11 -8.62 -3.37
CA PRO A 172 -5.30 -9.35 -3.83
C PRO A 172 -6.63 -8.70 -3.40
N VAL A 173 -6.61 -7.72 -2.46
CA VAL A 173 -7.83 -7.13 -1.90
C VAL A 173 -8.70 -6.47 -2.98
N PRO A 174 -8.19 -5.62 -3.89
CA PRO A 174 -9.01 -5.08 -4.98
C PRO A 174 -9.62 -6.14 -5.90
N LEU A 175 -8.96 -7.28 -6.08
CA LEU A 175 -9.46 -8.39 -6.90
C LEU A 175 -10.62 -9.12 -6.20
N PHE A 176 -10.47 -9.40 -4.90
CA PHE A 176 -11.55 -10.00 -4.11
C PHE A 176 -12.73 -9.05 -3.95
N LEU A 177 -12.46 -7.77 -3.76
CA LEU A 177 -13.49 -6.75 -3.69
C LEU A 177 -14.27 -6.67 -5.01
N LEU A 178 -13.58 -6.66 -6.15
CA LEU A 178 -14.23 -6.71 -7.46
C LEU A 178 -15.12 -7.95 -7.61
N ARG A 179 -14.61 -9.13 -7.23
CA ARG A 179 -15.36 -10.40 -7.26
C ARG A 179 -16.61 -10.35 -6.37
N PHE A 180 -16.49 -9.79 -5.18
CA PHE A 180 -17.59 -9.60 -4.24
C PHE A 180 -18.68 -8.72 -4.85
N ILE A 181 -18.30 -7.54 -5.37
CA ILE A 181 -19.24 -6.59 -5.98
C ILE A 181 -19.95 -7.21 -7.19
N GLN A 182 -19.25 -7.98 -8.01
CA GLN A 182 -19.85 -8.70 -9.14
C GLN A 182 -20.94 -9.68 -8.69
N LEU A 183 -20.70 -10.42 -7.61
CA LEU A 183 -21.66 -11.37 -7.07
C LEU A 183 -22.89 -10.66 -6.50
N GLU A 184 -22.68 -9.60 -5.74
CA GLU A 184 -23.76 -8.78 -5.15
C GLU A 184 -24.65 -8.15 -6.23
N ASN A 185 -24.04 -7.55 -7.26
CA ASN A 185 -24.77 -6.97 -8.38
C ASN A 185 -25.60 -8.02 -9.15
N ASN A 186 -25.08 -9.24 -9.31
CA ASN A 186 -25.83 -10.33 -9.95
C ASN A 186 -27.02 -10.81 -9.09
N SER A 187 -26.87 -10.90 -7.76
CA SER A 187 -27.99 -11.24 -6.88
C SER A 187 -29.10 -10.18 -6.92
N ASP A 188 -28.74 -8.90 -6.95
CA ASP A 188 -29.71 -7.80 -7.02
C ASP A 188 -30.50 -7.82 -8.34
N LEU A 189 -29.82 -8.11 -9.46
CA LEU A 189 -30.46 -8.27 -10.77
C LEU A 189 -31.43 -9.46 -10.81
N VAL A 190 -31.07 -10.59 -10.19
CA VAL A 190 -31.94 -11.77 -10.10
C VAL A 190 -33.17 -11.47 -9.25
N ASN A 191 -32.98 -10.91 -8.06
CA ASN A 191 -34.08 -10.53 -7.17
C ASN A 191 -35.06 -9.57 -7.85
N SER A 192 -34.54 -8.54 -8.52
CA SER A 192 -35.36 -7.55 -9.25
C SER A 192 -36.21 -8.20 -10.35
N ARG A 193 -35.68 -9.21 -11.07
CA ARG A 193 -36.42 -9.95 -12.10
C ARG A 193 -37.50 -10.83 -11.51
N GLU A 194 -37.25 -11.48 -10.37
CA GLU A 194 -38.24 -12.32 -9.71
C GLU A 194 -39.41 -11.48 -9.16
N TYR A 195 -39.14 -10.33 -8.53
CA TYR A 195 -40.18 -9.40 -8.11
C TYR A 195 -41.03 -8.89 -9.29
N ALA A 196 -40.40 -8.61 -10.44
CA ALA A 196 -41.12 -8.18 -11.64
C ALA A 196 -42.01 -9.27 -12.27
N LYS A 197 -41.75 -10.56 -12.02
CA LYS A 197 -42.63 -11.65 -12.47
C LYS A 197 -43.83 -11.89 -11.54
N MET A 198 -43.76 -11.40 -10.31
CA MET A 198 -44.80 -11.57 -9.29
C MET A 198 -45.83 -10.41 -9.28
N ALA A 199 -45.55 -9.32 -10.00
CA ALA A 199 -46.42 -8.15 -10.17
C ALA A 199 -47.22 -8.25 -11.46
#